data_AF-A0A1F6TZP9-F1
#
_entry.id   AF-A0A1F6TZP9-F1
#
_cell.length_a   1.000
_cell.length_b   1.000
_cell.length_c   1.000
_cell.angle_alpha   90.00
_cell.angle_beta   90.00
_cell.angle_gamma   90.00
#
_symmetry.space_group_name_H-M   'P 1'
#
loop_
_entity.id
_entity.type
_entity.pdbx_description
1 polymer ?
#
loop_
_entity_poly.entity_id
_entity_poly.type
_entity_poly.pdbx_seq_one_letter_code
_entity_poly.pdbx_strand_id
1 'polypeptide(L)'
;MENTETVACGVCLKEIPKSVAHSLEGEDYVYHFCGAACYEKWRAAPGQRDIAIAVDGMDVDFETAETLAKTVAARYAEEPMLLAWSDRRRNEVSPDIPECQHQPGWLAYAESHGGNLKVEINRGEYVFVFRAE
;
A
#
# COMPACT_ATOMS: atom_id res chain seq x y z
N MET A 1 20.27 5.87 34.10
CA MET A 1 18.89 5.90 33.58
C MET A 1 18.98 5.26 32.20
N GLU A 2 18.68 3.97 32.10
CA GLU A 2 18.75 3.24 30.83
C GLU A 2 17.57 3.67 29.97
N ASN A 3 17.86 4.44 28.92
CA ASN A 3 16.88 4.85 27.94
C ASN A 3 16.57 3.62 27.07
N THR A 4 15.55 2.86 27.45
CA THR A 4 15.19 1.64 26.72
C THR A 4 14.42 2.07 25.48
N GLU A 5 15.11 2.26 24.36
CA GLU A 5 14.47 2.59 23.08
C GLU A 5 13.43 1.50 22.73
N THR A 6 12.17 1.90 22.57
CA THR A 6 11.06 1.02 22.19
C THR A 6 10.67 1.23 20.74
N VAL A 7 10.18 0.18 20.10
CA VAL A 7 9.64 0.18 18.74
C VAL A 7 8.28 -0.51 18.73
N ALA A 8 7.42 -0.17 17.77
CA ALA A 8 6.12 -0.83 17.61
C ALA A 8 6.23 -2.04 16.68
N CYS A 9 5.57 -3.14 17.05
CA CYS A 9 5.41 -4.28 16.15
C CYS A 9 4.58 -3.90 14.92
N GLY A 10 5.09 -4.12 13.70
CA GLY A 10 4.42 -3.79 12.44
C GLY A 10 3.16 -4.60 12.12
N VAL A 11 2.76 -5.52 13.01
CA VAL A 11 1.58 -6.39 12.82
C VAL A 11 0.52 -6.17 13.89
N CYS A 12 0.92 -6.08 15.17
CA CYS A 12 -0.01 -5.97 16.29
C CYS A 12 0.13 -4.66 17.07
N LEU A 13 1.03 -3.76 16.65
CA LEU A 13 1.30 -2.45 17.25
C LEU A 13 1.74 -2.49 18.72
N LYS A 14 2.08 -3.66 19.26
CA LYS A 14 2.66 -3.79 20.60
C LYS A 14 4.01 -3.08 20.67
N GLU A 15 4.19 -2.25 21.69
CA GLU A 15 5.48 -1.67 22.03
C GLU A 15 6.43 -2.75 22.58
N ILE A 16 7.60 -2.86 21.98
CA ILE A 16 8.64 -3.82 22.35
C ILE A 16 9.99 -3.08 22.51
N PRO A 17 10.83 -3.47 23.48
CA PRO A 17 12.19 -2.97 23.53
C PRO A 17 12.93 -3.32 22.22
N LYS A 18 13.62 -2.35 21.63
CA LYS A 18 14.35 -2.55 20.37
C LYS A 18 15.38 -3.69 20.47
N SER A 19 15.94 -3.91 21.66
CA SER A 19 16.89 -5.00 21.95
C SER A 19 16.34 -6.41 21.80
N VAL A 20 15.00 -6.59 21.87
CA VAL A 20 14.34 -7.90 21.76
C VAL A 20 13.45 -8.00 20.51
N ALA A 21 13.40 -6.95 19.71
CA ALA A 21 12.61 -6.93 18.48
C ALA A 21 13.30 -7.75 17.38
N HIS A 22 12.55 -8.65 16.75
CA HIS A 22 13.00 -9.24 15.49
C HIS A 22 12.81 -8.21 14.38
N SER A 23 13.81 -7.99 13.53
CA SER A 23 13.75 -7.01 12.45
C SER A 23 13.92 -7.63 11.06
N LEU A 24 13.28 -7.01 10.08
CA LEU A 24 13.54 -7.20 8.65
C LEU A 24 13.87 -5.85 8.04
N GLU A 25 15.04 -5.76 7.39
CA GLU A 25 15.50 -4.55 6.70
C GLU A 25 15.16 -4.67 5.21
N GLY A 26 14.41 -3.70 4.69
CA GLY A 26 14.22 -3.45 3.26
C GLY A 26 15.20 -2.37 2.76
N GLU A 27 15.07 -1.97 1.50
CA GLU A 27 15.96 -0.96 0.89
C GLU A 27 15.83 0.41 1.59
N ASP A 28 14.61 0.80 2.00
CA ASP A 28 14.33 2.12 2.61
C ASP A 28 13.61 2.05 3.97
N TYR A 29 13.41 0.86 4.54
CA TYR A 29 12.65 0.70 5.80
C TYR A 29 13.09 -0.49 6.64
N VAL A 30 12.76 -0.44 7.94
CA VAL A 30 12.94 -1.56 8.87
C VAL A 30 11.63 -1.91 9.53
N TYR A 31 11.14 -3.13 9.34
CA TYR A 31 10.01 -3.65 10.08
C TYR A 31 10.48 -4.32 11.37
N HIS A 32 9.74 -4.08 12.46
CA HIS A 32 9.97 -4.73 13.76
C HIS A 32 8.80 -5.65 14.11
N PHE A 33 9.12 -6.82 14.68
CA PHE A 33 8.14 -7.84 15.06
C PHE A 33 8.37 -8.29 16.51
N CYS A 34 7.30 -8.44 17.28
CA CYS A 34 7.38 -8.91 18.67
C CYS A 34 7.67 -10.40 18.82
N GLY A 35 7.76 -11.16 17.72
CA GLY A 35 8.09 -12.59 17.70
C GLY A 35 7.67 -13.30 16.42
N ALA A 36 8.04 -14.58 16.31
CA ALA A 36 7.84 -15.41 15.12
C ALA A 36 6.38 -15.48 14.65
N ALA A 37 5.41 -15.52 15.57
CA ALA A 37 3.99 -15.56 15.20
C ALA A 37 3.53 -14.29 14.45
N CYS A 38 4.06 -13.11 14.81
CA CYS A 38 3.75 -11.87 14.07
C CYS A 38 4.51 -11.85 12.74
N TYR A 39 5.77 -12.29 12.72
CA TYR A 39 6.53 -12.41 11.48
C TYR A 39 5.83 -13.35 10.47
N GLU A 40 5.38 -14.53 10.88
CA GLU A 40 4.67 -15.46 9.98
C GLU A 40 3.33 -14.89 9.51
N LYS A 41 2.59 -14.16 10.37
CA LYS A 41 1.37 -13.46 9.95
C LYS A 41 1.65 -12.39 8.90
N TRP A 42 2.71 -11.61 9.09
CA TRP A 42 3.14 -10.61 8.11
C TRP A 42 3.58 -11.27 6.80
N ARG A 43 4.34 -12.37 6.87
CA ARG A 43 4.79 -13.13 5.70
C ARG A 43 3.64 -13.81 4.95
N ALA A 44 2.60 -14.22 5.67
CA ALA A 44 1.41 -14.87 5.12
C ALA A 44 0.34 -13.88 4.65
N ALA A 45 0.39 -12.62 5.09
CA ALA A 45 -0.44 -11.58 4.50
C ALA A 45 -0.08 -11.49 3.01
N PRO A 46 -1.06 -11.46 2.10
CA PRO A 46 -0.77 -11.11 0.72
C PRO A 46 -0.20 -9.70 0.77
N GLY A 47 1.12 -9.57 0.64
CA GLY A 47 1.77 -8.27 0.60
C GLY A 47 1.06 -7.41 -0.42
N GLN A 48 0.89 -6.12 -0.12
CA GLN A 48 0.36 -5.16 -1.06
C GLN A 48 1.19 -5.29 -2.35
N ARG A 49 0.55 -5.74 -3.43
CA ARG A 49 1.23 -5.94 -4.70
C ARG A 49 1.27 -4.59 -5.39
N ASP A 50 2.45 -4.04 -5.56
CA ASP A 50 2.67 -2.76 -6.21
C ASP A 50 3.12 -2.99 -7.65
N ILE A 51 2.33 -2.53 -8.62
CA ILE A 51 2.62 -2.64 -10.05
C ILE A 51 2.76 -1.24 -10.64
N ALA A 52 3.96 -0.92 -11.13
CA ALA A 52 4.21 0.32 -11.85
C ALA A 52 4.14 0.12 -13.37
N ILE A 53 3.39 0.98 -14.05
CA ILE A 53 3.25 1.05 -15.51
C ILE A 53 3.80 2.41 -15.96
N ALA A 54 4.68 2.40 -16.95
CA ALA A 54 5.12 3.61 -17.64
C ALA A 54 4.67 3.54 -19.09
N VAL A 55 3.95 4.56 -19.55
CA VAL A 55 3.54 4.69 -20.95
C VAL A 55 4.37 5.79 -21.60
N ASP A 56 5.03 5.47 -22.71
CA ASP A 56 5.83 6.41 -23.48
C ASP A 56 5.23 6.64 -24.87
N GLY A 57 5.33 7.87 -25.39
CA GLY A 57 4.83 8.23 -26.72
C GLY A 57 3.32 8.44 -26.84
N MET A 58 2.58 8.43 -25.73
CA MET A 58 1.14 8.68 -25.67
C MET A 58 0.81 9.52 -24.43
N ASP A 59 -0.05 10.54 -24.57
CA ASP A 59 -0.62 11.24 -23.41
C ASP A 59 -1.72 10.36 -22.80
N VAL A 60 -1.55 10.00 -21.54
CA VAL A 60 -2.47 9.15 -20.79
C VAL A 60 -3.37 10.06 -19.97
N ASP A 61 -4.66 10.01 -20.26
CA ASP A 61 -5.70 10.62 -19.44
C ASP A 61 -6.23 9.64 -18.38
N PHE A 62 -7.13 10.13 -17.52
CA PHE A 62 -7.68 9.34 -16.42
C PHE A 62 -8.40 8.07 -16.90
N GLU A 63 -9.23 8.17 -17.94
CA GLU A 63 -10.01 7.03 -18.45
C GLU A 63 -9.09 5.93 -19.02
N THR A 64 -8.05 6.34 -19.74
CA THR A 64 -7.00 5.43 -20.24
C THR A 64 -6.24 4.80 -19.09
N ALA A 65 -5.84 5.60 -18.09
CA ALA A 65 -5.15 5.11 -16.90
C ALA A 65 -5.99 4.09 -16.12
N GLU A 66 -7.27 4.38 -15.89
CA GLU A 66 -8.19 3.48 -15.20
C GLU A 66 -8.38 2.17 -15.97
N THR A 67 -8.50 2.25 -17.30
CA THR A 67 -8.61 1.06 -18.16
C THR A 67 -7.36 0.19 -18.10
N LEU A 68 -6.17 0.80 -18.14
CA LEU A 68 -4.90 0.08 -17.97
C LEU A 68 -4.84 -0.60 -16.60
N ALA A 69 -5.20 0.12 -15.55
CA ALA A 69 -5.18 -0.39 -14.19
C ALA A 69 -6.15 -1.57 -13.98
N LYS A 70 -7.39 -1.46 -14.48
CA LYS A 70 -8.38 -2.55 -14.48
C LYS A 70 -7.90 -3.77 -15.28
N THR A 71 -7.27 -3.53 -16.43
CA THR A 71 -6.73 -4.62 -17.28
C THR A 71 -5.63 -5.40 -16.56
N VAL A 72 -4.78 -4.70 -15.80
CA VAL A 72 -3.76 -5.33 -14.96
C VAL A 72 -4.41 -6.06 -13.79
N ALA A 73 -5.36 -5.44 -13.10
CA ALA A 73 -6.04 -6.05 -11.95
C ALA A 73 -6.79 -7.34 -12.32
N ALA A 74 -7.40 -7.40 -13.50
CA ALA A 74 -8.09 -8.58 -14.03
C ALA A 74 -7.15 -9.79 -14.28
N ARG A 75 -5.82 -9.61 -14.20
CA ARG A 75 -4.86 -10.73 -14.24
C ARG A 75 -4.75 -11.47 -12.92
N TYR A 76 -5.24 -10.87 -11.83
CA TYR A 76 -5.06 -11.38 -10.47
C TYR A 76 -6.38 -11.79 -9.80
N ALA A 77 -7.52 -11.28 -10.27
CA ALA A 77 -8.85 -11.68 -9.80
C ALA A 77 -9.86 -11.64 -10.95
N GLU A 78 -10.91 -12.47 -10.89
CA GLU A 78 -12.00 -12.47 -11.88
C GLU A 78 -12.80 -11.16 -11.82
N GLU A 79 -13.02 -10.62 -10.61
CA GLU A 79 -13.77 -9.39 -10.37
C GLU A 79 -13.03 -8.46 -9.40
N PRO A 80 -11.93 -7.81 -9.85
CA PRO A 80 -11.17 -6.90 -8.99
C PRO A 80 -12.01 -5.67 -8.64
N MET A 81 -12.12 -5.36 -7.34
CA MET A 81 -12.88 -4.23 -6.84
C MET A 81 -11.99 -3.01 -6.65
N LEU A 82 -12.24 -1.93 -7.38
CA LEU A 82 -11.55 -0.66 -7.18
C LEU A 82 -12.01 -0.03 -5.86
N LEU A 83 -11.11 0.13 -4.90
CA LEU A 83 -11.39 0.70 -3.58
C LEU A 83 -11.06 2.19 -3.51
N ALA A 84 -9.96 2.60 -4.13
CA ALA A 84 -9.56 4.01 -4.17
C ALA A 84 -8.72 4.33 -5.40
N TRP A 85 -8.68 5.61 -5.76
CA TRP A 85 -7.84 6.12 -6.82
C TRP A 85 -7.37 7.56 -6.55
N SER A 86 -6.31 7.96 -7.25
CA SER A 86 -5.72 9.30 -7.23
C SER A 86 -5.37 9.73 -8.66
N ASP A 87 -5.80 10.92 -9.05
CA ASP A 87 -5.38 11.66 -10.23
C ASP A 87 -4.58 12.88 -9.76
N ARG A 88 -3.25 12.79 -9.86
CA ARG A 88 -2.35 13.87 -9.44
C ARG A 88 -2.33 15.04 -10.42
N ARG A 89 -2.66 14.82 -11.70
CA ARG A 89 -2.70 15.90 -12.70
C ARG A 89 -3.84 16.87 -12.39
N ARG A 90 -4.96 16.34 -11.91
CA ARG A 90 -6.16 17.12 -11.54
C ARG A 90 -6.27 17.40 -10.04
N ASN A 91 -5.40 16.79 -9.23
CA ASN A 91 -5.44 16.84 -7.76
C ASN A 91 -6.80 16.34 -7.22
N GLU A 92 -7.30 15.26 -7.83
CA GLU A 92 -8.55 14.60 -7.48
C GLU A 92 -8.25 13.22 -6.91
N VAL A 93 -9.02 12.81 -5.90
CA VAL A 93 -8.90 11.50 -5.27
C VAL A 93 -10.29 10.95 -5.00
N SER A 94 -10.38 9.64 -4.88
CA SER A 94 -11.58 8.99 -4.37
C SER A 94 -11.23 7.77 -3.54
N PRO A 95 -11.84 7.59 -2.36
CA PRO A 95 -12.74 8.55 -1.71
C PRO A 95 -12.01 9.80 -1.22
N ASP A 96 -12.67 10.96 -1.24
CA ASP A 96 -12.14 12.23 -0.71
C ASP A 96 -12.18 12.23 0.82
N ILE A 97 -11.15 11.63 1.42
CA ILE A 97 -10.98 11.49 2.86
C ILE A 97 -9.76 12.31 3.28
N PRO A 98 -9.89 13.17 4.33
CA PRO A 98 -8.77 13.95 4.82
C PRO A 98 -7.60 13.06 5.28
N GLU A 99 -6.39 13.58 5.15
CA GLU A 99 -5.16 12.89 5.55
C GLU A 99 -5.24 12.38 7.00
N CYS A 100 -4.78 11.15 7.24
CA CYS A 100 -4.76 10.55 8.57
C CYS A 100 -3.37 9.96 8.84
N GLN A 101 -2.74 10.40 9.94
CA GLN A 101 -1.50 9.82 10.48
C GLN A 101 -0.36 9.65 9.45
N HIS A 102 -0.06 10.71 8.70
CA HIS A 102 1.09 10.80 7.76
C HIS A 102 0.95 10.01 6.45
N GLN A 103 -0.26 9.60 6.07
CA GLN A 103 -0.56 9.07 4.74
C GLN A 103 -1.86 9.62 4.15
N PRO A 104 -2.00 9.66 2.81
CA PRO A 104 -3.23 10.13 2.17
C PRO A 104 -4.45 9.33 2.63
N GLY A 105 -5.55 10.02 2.96
CA GLY A 105 -6.75 9.38 3.52
C GLY A 105 -7.38 8.33 2.61
N TRP A 106 -7.36 8.54 1.29
CA TRP A 106 -7.85 7.59 0.29
C TRP A 106 -7.02 6.28 0.28
N LEU A 107 -5.72 6.36 0.55
CA LEU A 107 -4.83 5.20 0.59
C LEU A 107 -5.08 4.39 1.86
N ALA A 108 -5.12 5.07 3.02
CA ALA A 108 -5.46 4.46 4.30
C ALA A 108 -6.84 3.76 4.26
N TYR A 109 -7.80 4.38 3.56
CA TYR A 109 -9.11 3.79 3.33
C TYR A 109 -9.02 2.48 2.55
N ALA A 110 -8.33 2.47 1.41
CA ALA A 110 -8.23 1.27 0.59
C ALA A 110 -7.55 0.11 1.35
N GLU A 111 -6.46 0.39 2.05
CA GLU A 111 -5.77 -0.60 2.90
C GLU A 111 -6.71 -1.18 3.97
N SER A 112 -7.49 -0.32 4.64
CA SER A 112 -8.45 -0.74 5.66
C SER A 112 -9.62 -1.58 5.11
N HIS A 113 -9.89 -1.50 3.80
CA HIS A 113 -10.98 -2.24 3.13
C HIS A 113 -10.48 -3.46 2.34
N GLY A 114 -9.24 -3.90 2.60
CA GLY A 114 -8.64 -5.09 1.99
C GLY A 114 -7.96 -4.83 0.66
N GLY A 115 -7.56 -3.58 0.40
CA GLY A 115 -6.75 -3.24 -0.77
C GLY A 115 -5.43 -3.98 -0.74
N ASN A 116 -5.24 -4.87 -1.72
CA ASN A 116 -4.09 -5.79 -1.79
C ASN A 116 -3.33 -5.68 -3.12
N LEU A 117 -3.79 -4.83 -4.04
CA LEU A 117 -3.16 -4.56 -5.33
C LEU A 117 -3.17 -3.05 -5.60
N LYS A 118 -2.01 -2.42 -5.68
CA LYS A 118 -1.84 -1.02 -6.08
C LYS A 118 -1.21 -0.97 -7.48
N VAL A 119 -1.85 -0.23 -8.38
CA VAL A 119 -1.35 0.03 -9.73
C VAL A 119 -1.01 1.50 -9.86
N GLU A 120 0.24 1.80 -10.14
CA GLU A 120 0.76 3.15 -10.33
C GLU A 120 1.10 3.37 -11.80
N ILE A 121 0.64 4.48 -12.38
CA ILE A 121 0.86 4.81 -13.79
C ILE A 121 1.65 6.11 -13.87
N ASN A 122 2.66 6.13 -14.75
CA ASN A 122 3.55 7.26 -15.02
C ASN A 122 4.19 7.85 -13.75
N ARG A 123 4.77 6.99 -12.90
CA ARG A 123 5.41 7.39 -11.62
C ARG A 123 4.45 8.09 -10.64
N GLY A 124 3.21 7.59 -10.57
CA GLY A 124 2.20 8.07 -9.63
C GLY A 124 1.45 9.32 -10.11
N GLU A 125 1.41 9.58 -11.42
CA GLU A 125 0.42 10.52 -11.98
C GLU A 125 -1.00 10.01 -11.74
N TYR A 126 -1.18 8.70 -11.88
CA TYR A 126 -2.40 8.00 -11.53
C TYR A 126 -2.08 6.82 -10.62
N VAL A 127 -2.87 6.64 -9.57
CA VAL A 127 -2.76 5.49 -8.66
C VAL A 127 -4.14 4.89 -8.47
N PHE A 128 -4.23 3.56 -8.54
CA PHE A 128 -5.46 2.81 -8.33
C PHE A 128 -5.20 1.67 -7.35
N VAL A 129 -6.06 1.52 -6.34
CA VAL A 129 -5.94 0.46 -5.34
C VAL A 129 -7.16 -0.44 -5.43
N PHE A 130 -6.91 -1.72 -5.66
CA PHE A 130 -7.90 -2.76 -5.80
C PHE A 130 -7.83 -3.77 -4.66
N ARG A 131 -8.97 -4.41 -4.42
CA ARG A 131 -9.02 -5.74 -3.84
C ARG A 131 -9.10 -6.75 -4.98
N ALA A 132 -8.06 -7.56 -5.13
CA ALA A 132 -7.93 -8.62 -6.11
C ALA A 132 -7.65 -9.93 -5.38
N GLU A 133 -8.72 -10.61 -4.98
CA GLU A 133 -8.73 -11.94 -4.35
C GLU A 133 -9.81 -12.82 -4.98
#